data_AF-A0A1Y0HYG5-F1
#
_entry.id   AF-A0A1Y0HYG5-F1
#
_cell.length_a   1.000
_cell.length_b   1.000
_cell.length_c   1.000
_cell.angle_alpha   90.00
_cell.angle_beta   90.00
_cell.angle_gamma   90.00
#
_symmetry.space_group_name_H-M   'P 1'
#
loop_
_entity.id
_entity.type
_entity.pdbx_description
1 polymer ?
#
loop_
_entity_poly.entity_id
_entity_poly.type
_entity_poly.pdbx_seq_one_letter_code
_entity_poly.pdbx_strand_id
1 'polypeptide(L)'
;MAQRDGSRGPGGAGAGAEHARVVAALRRATGAGDRDGVRALVEPDATLWVDAAGSDDATPGVVEGGDETARALCQVLRPGPGVEVAVCSVNGADGLVVRHEAVVTGVVSVTVRSARVREAWVVLSPYKLERWNRD
;
A
#
# COMPACT_ATOMS: atom_id res chain seq x y z
N MET A 1 -14.44 2.69 16.63
CA MET A 1 -15.75 3.16 16.15
C MET A 1 -15.80 4.66 16.39
N ALA A 2 -15.53 5.47 15.36
CA ALA A 2 -15.78 6.91 15.33
C ALA A 2 -15.90 7.30 13.85
N GLN A 3 -17.15 7.35 13.38
CA GLN A 3 -17.50 7.82 12.05
C GLN A 3 -17.25 9.33 12.01
N ARG A 4 -16.55 9.81 10.99
CA ARG A 4 -16.51 11.24 10.66
C ARG A 4 -17.17 11.48 9.32
N ASP A 5 -18.33 12.11 9.47
CA ASP A 5 -19.21 12.77 8.52
C ASP A 5 -18.48 13.43 7.33
N GLY A 6 -18.82 12.99 6.12
CA GLY A 6 -18.25 13.44 4.86
C GLY A 6 -19.14 14.49 4.19
N SER A 7 -19.04 15.74 4.63
CA SER A 7 -19.47 16.88 3.83
C SER A 7 -18.52 17.04 2.63
N ARG A 8 -19.01 16.63 1.45
CA ARG A 8 -18.24 16.56 0.21
C ARG A 8 -18.07 17.97 -0.40
N GLY A 9 -17.03 18.68 0.02
CA GLY A 9 -16.55 19.89 -0.65
C GLY A 9 -15.74 19.59 -1.92
N PRO A 10 -15.51 20.57 -2.81
CA PRO A 10 -14.78 20.40 -4.09
C PRO A 10 -13.31 19.95 -3.93
N GLY A 11 -12.75 19.95 -2.71
CA GLY A 11 -11.43 19.41 -2.41
C GLY A 11 -11.32 17.87 -2.47
N GLY A 12 -12.43 17.14 -2.39
CA GLY A 12 -12.41 15.67 -2.39
C GLY A 12 -12.02 15.03 -3.73
N ALA A 13 -12.37 15.67 -4.84
CA ALA A 13 -12.04 15.16 -6.18
C ALA A 13 -10.54 15.34 -6.51
N GLY A 14 -9.94 16.45 -6.09
CA GLY A 14 -8.50 16.72 -6.25
C GLY A 14 -7.64 15.79 -5.41
N ALA A 15 -7.99 15.62 -4.13
CA ALA A 15 -7.30 14.69 -3.23
C ALA A 15 -7.38 13.23 -3.72
N GLY A 16 -8.55 12.80 -4.22
CA GLY A 16 -8.71 11.45 -4.80
C GLY A 16 -7.86 11.25 -6.06
N ALA A 17 -7.79 12.24 -6.96
CA ALA A 17 -6.96 12.17 -8.15
C ALA A 17 -5.45 12.17 -7.83
N GLU A 18 -5.02 12.93 -6.82
CA GLU A 18 -3.63 12.92 -6.34
C GLU A 18 -3.27 11.57 -5.74
N HIS A 19 -4.14 11.04 -4.86
CA HIS A 19 -3.98 9.72 -4.26
C HIS A 19 -3.83 8.63 -5.32
N ALA A 20 -4.75 8.59 -6.30
CA ALA A 20 -4.71 7.63 -7.40
C ALA A 20 -3.41 7.72 -8.21
N ARG A 21 -2.89 8.93 -8.46
CA ARG A 21 -1.61 9.14 -9.15
C ARG A 21 -0.44 8.58 -8.36
N VAL A 22 -0.40 8.80 -7.05
CA VAL A 22 0.67 8.28 -6.18
C VAL A 22 0.62 6.75 -6.12
N VAL A 23 -0.56 6.15 -5.97
CA VAL A 23 -0.72 4.68 -5.98
C VAL A 23 -0.27 4.09 -7.32
N ALA A 24 -0.66 4.69 -8.44
CA ALA A 24 -0.24 4.26 -9.77
C ALA A 24 1.26 4.45 -10.02
N ALA A 25 1.86 5.52 -9.48
CA ALA A 25 3.30 5.76 -9.54
C ALA A 25 4.07 4.74 -8.70
N LEU A 26 3.59 4.44 -7.49
CA LEU A 26 4.18 3.45 -6.60
C LEU A 26 4.19 2.07 -7.26
N ARG A 27 3.05 1.62 -7.81
CA ARG A 27 2.96 0.36 -8.55
C ARG A 27 3.95 0.28 -9.71
N ARG A 28 4.08 1.36 -10.50
CA ARG A 28 5.01 1.40 -11.63
C ARG A 28 6.46 1.33 -11.18
N ALA A 29 6.83 2.12 -10.17
CA ALA A 29 8.20 2.17 -9.67
C ALA A 29 8.62 0.83 -9.02
N THR A 30 7.77 0.22 -8.18
CA THR A 30 8.06 -1.10 -7.60
C THR A 30 8.08 -2.19 -8.67
N GLY A 31 7.18 -2.11 -9.66
CA GLY A 31 7.13 -3.01 -10.80
C GLY A 31 8.39 -2.96 -11.67
N ALA A 32 9.01 -1.79 -11.82
CA ALA A 32 10.26 -1.58 -12.54
C ALA A 32 11.51 -1.84 -11.69
N GLY A 33 11.36 -2.11 -10.38
CA GLY A 33 12.49 -2.17 -9.46
C GLY A 33 13.19 -0.83 -9.21
N ASP A 34 12.53 0.29 -9.56
CA ASP A 34 13.04 1.66 -9.42
C ASP A 34 12.97 2.12 -7.95
N ARG A 35 13.98 1.75 -7.18
CA ARG A 35 14.07 2.08 -5.75
C ARG A 35 14.15 3.58 -5.50
N ASP A 36 14.80 4.34 -6.39
CA ASP A 36 14.93 5.78 -6.24
C ASP A 36 13.61 6.49 -6.54
N GLY A 37 12.86 6.00 -7.55
CA GLY A 37 11.49 6.43 -7.82
C GLY A 37 10.54 6.14 -6.66
N VAL A 38 10.64 4.98 -6.02
CA VAL A 38 9.86 4.68 -4.81
C VAL A 38 10.25 5.62 -3.67
N ARG A 39 11.56 5.83 -3.41
CA ARG A 39 12.01 6.77 -2.37
C ARG A 39 11.51 8.19 -2.62
N ALA A 40 11.47 8.65 -3.88
CA ALA A 40 10.97 9.97 -4.24
C ALA A 40 9.46 10.15 -3.98
N LEU A 41 8.69 9.05 -3.91
CA LEU A 41 7.26 9.05 -3.63
C LEU A 41 6.95 8.98 -2.12
N VAL A 42 7.94 8.84 -1.25
CA VAL A 42 7.76 8.67 0.19
C VAL A 42 8.23 9.95 0.91
N GLU A 43 7.51 10.33 1.97
CA GLU A 43 7.92 11.43 2.86
C GLU A 43 9.13 11.00 3.72
N PRO A 44 10.05 11.90 4.06
CA PRO A 44 11.21 11.57 4.91
C PRO A 44 10.84 10.99 6.28
N ASP A 45 9.69 11.41 6.83
CA ASP A 45 9.15 10.97 8.13
C ASP A 45 8.02 9.94 7.97
N ALA A 46 7.93 9.26 6.82
CA ALA A 46 6.88 8.30 6.58
C ALA A 46 6.94 7.13 7.55
N THR A 47 5.76 6.55 7.81
CA THR A 47 5.59 5.41 8.70
C THR A 47 4.83 4.32 7.98
N LEU A 48 5.28 3.07 8.13
CA LEU A 48 4.61 1.90 7.61
C LEU A 48 4.28 0.93 8.75
N TRP A 49 3.04 0.46 8.79
CA TRP A 49 2.58 -0.57 9.71
C TRP A 49 2.42 -1.90 8.98
N VAL A 50 3.02 -2.95 9.52
CA VAL A 50 2.91 -4.32 9.00
C VAL A 50 2.04 -5.15 9.94
N ASP A 51 0.93 -5.65 9.40
CA ASP A 51 0.09 -6.66 10.01
C ASP A 51 0.36 -8.01 9.36
N ALA A 52 1.22 -8.81 9.98
CA ALA A 52 1.64 -10.11 9.49
C ALA A 52 1.37 -11.23 10.51
N ALA A 53 0.33 -11.08 11.34
CA ALA A 53 0.00 -12.08 12.34
C ALA A 53 -0.29 -13.44 11.68
N GLY A 54 0.47 -14.48 12.07
CA GLY A 54 0.36 -15.83 11.52
C GLY A 54 0.99 -16.00 10.12
N SER A 55 1.79 -15.05 9.66
CA SER A 55 2.61 -15.19 8.45
C SER A 55 3.95 -15.85 8.79
N ASP A 56 4.38 -16.81 7.98
CA ASP A 56 5.72 -17.41 8.06
C ASP A 56 6.78 -16.55 7.36
N ASP A 57 6.35 -15.66 6.46
CA ASP A 57 7.23 -14.89 5.57
C ASP A 57 7.46 -13.44 6.04
N ALA A 58 6.72 -12.97 7.05
CA ALA A 58 6.77 -11.59 7.49
C ALA A 58 6.55 -11.40 9.00
N THR A 59 7.24 -10.41 9.55
CA THR A 59 7.12 -10.03 10.96
C THR A 59 6.22 -8.81 11.11
N PRO A 60 5.22 -8.81 12.02
CA PRO A 60 4.43 -7.63 12.31
C PRO A 60 5.28 -6.55 12.98
N GLY A 61 4.96 -5.28 12.73
CA GLY A 61 5.72 -4.17 13.32
C GLY A 61 5.46 -2.82 12.68
N VAL A 62 6.30 -1.85 13.07
CA VAL A 62 6.29 -0.49 12.54
C VAL A 62 7.65 -0.22 11.92
N VAL A 63 7.65 0.33 10.72
CA VAL A 63 8.83 0.81 10.00
C VAL A 63 8.74 2.33 9.96
N GLU A 64 9.73 3.00 10.53
CA GLU A 64 9.79 4.46 10.62
C GLU A 64 10.91 4.99 9.74
N GLY A 65 10.68 6.13 9.08
CA GLY A 65 11.64 6.76 8.18
C GLY A 65 11.31 6.50 6.72
N GLY A 66 11.54 7.52 5.88
CA GLY A 66 11.20 7.48 4.46
C GLY A 66 11.99 6.43 3.67
N ASP A 67 13.28 6.27 3.99
CA ASP A 67 14.15 5.31 3.32
C ASP A 67 13.78 3.86 3.67
N GLU A 68 13.57 3.57 4.95
CA GLU A 68 13.14 2.27 5.44
C GLU A 68 11.74 1.91 4.94
N THR A 69 10.82 2.89 4.95
CA THR A 69 9.48 2.73 4.38
C THR A 69 9.53 2.44 2.88
N ALA A 70 10.35 3.16 2.11
CA ALA A 70 10.53 2.93 0.68
C ALA A 70 11.09 1.52 0.40
N ARG A 71 12.06 1.06 1.20
CA ARG A 71 12.64 -0.29 1.10
C ARG A 71 11.59 -1.36 1.40
N ALA A 72 10.81 -1.19 2.46
CA ALA A 72 9.74 -2.12 2.83
C ALA A 72 8.67 -2.21 1.73
N LEU A 73 8.24 -1.08 1.17
CA LEU A 73 7.31 -1.06 0.02
C LEU A 73 7.89 -1.77 -1.21
N CYS A 74 9.18 -1.56 -1.51
CA CYS A 74 9.85 -2.28 -2.59
C CYS A 74 9.91 -3.80 -2.38
N GLN A 75 9.98 -4.26 -1.13
CA GLN A 75 9.99 -5.69 -0.80
C GLN A 75 8.60 -6.31 -0.96
N VAL A 76 7.58 -5.66 -0.39
CA VAL A 76 6.19 -6.15 -0.41
C VAL A 76 5.60 -6.12 -1.82
N LEU A 77 5.88 -5.08 -2.60
CA LEU A 77 5.29 -4.85 -3.93
C LEU A 77 6.20 -5.32 -5.08
N ARG A 78 7.15 -6.23 -4.78
CA ARG A 78 8.06 -6.78 -5.77
C ARG A 78 7.33 -7.78 -6.67
N PRO A 79 7.27 -7.56 -7.99
CA PRO A 79 6.79 -8.58 -8.91
C PRO A 79 7.79 -9.75 -9.01
N GLY A 80 7.29 -10.91 -9.41
CA GLY A 80 8.09 -12.13 -9.58
C GLY A 80 7.27 -13.22 -10.27
N PRO A 81 7.86 -14.41 -10.51
CA PRO A 81 7.12 -15.56 -11.02
C PRO A 81 5.89 -15.84 -10.13
N GLY A 82 4.72 -15.92 -10.73
CA GLY A 82 3.45 -16.14 -10.03
C GLY A 82 2.95 -14.93 -9.20
N VAL A 83 3.72 -13.84 -9.07
CA VAL A 83 3.37 -12.67 -8.25
C VAL A 83 2.92 -11.50 -9.12
N GLU A 84 1.69 -11.05 -8.90
CA GLU A 84 1.10 -9.88 -9.54
C GLU A 84 0.79 -8.78 -8.53
N VAL A 85 1.00 -7.53 -8.92
CA VAL A 85 0.60 -6.34 -8.15
C VAL A 85 -0.40 -5.53 -8.96
N ALA A 86 -1.60 -5.34 -8.41
CA ALA A 86 -2.70 -4.62 -9.07
C ALA A 86 -3.21 -3.46 -8.21
N VAL A 87 -3.71 -2.41 -8.86
CA VAL A 87 -4.48 -1.36 -8.18
C VAL A 87 -5.90 -1.88 -7.95
N CYS A 88 -6.40 -1.80 -6.73
CA CYS A 88 -7.77 -2.16 -6.38
C CYS A 88 -8.34 -1.16 -5.37
N SER A 89 -9.66 -1.04 -5.30
CA SER A 89 -10.31 -0.25 -4.25
C SER A 89 -10.15 -0.96 -2.89
N VAL A 90 -9.42 -0.33 -1.97
CA VAL A 90 -9.24 -0.75 -0.57
C VAL A 90 -9.94 0.29 0.30
N ASN A 91 -11.01 -0.11 1.01
CA ASN A 91 -11.81 0.79 1.86
C ASN A 91 -12.33 2.07 1.15
N GLY A 92 -12.60 1.99 -0.15
CA GLY A 92 -13.14 3.10 -0.94
C GLY A 92 -12.09 4.07 -1.50
N ALA A 93 -10.80 3.78 -1.35
CA ALA A 93 -9.69 4.49 -1.98
C ALA A 93 -8.79 3.51 -2.75
N ASP A 94 -8.03 4.00 -3.73
CA ASP A 94 -7.08 3.15 -4.46
C ASP A 94 -6.01 2.62 -3.51
N GLY A 95 -5.77 1.32 -3.56
CA GLY A 95 -4.68 0.64 -2.87
C GLY A 95 -4.03 -0.38 -3.80
N LEU A 96 -3.06 -1.13 -3.27
CA LEU A 96 -2.36 -2.17 -4.01
C LEU A 96 -2.66 -3.54 -3.42
N VAL A 97 -2.93 -4.50 -4.28
CA VAL A 97 -3.15 -5.89 -3.91
C VAL A 97 -2.07 -6.74 -4.57
N VAL A 98 -1.41 -7.55 -3.75
CA VAL A 98 -0.41 -8.54 -4.17
C VAL A 98 -1.12 -9.89 -4.26
N ARG A 99 -1.00 -10.53 -5.42
CA ARG A 99 -1.52 -11.88 -5.66
C ARG A 99 -0.38 -12.81 -5.98
N HIS A 100 -0.39 -13.99 -5.39
CA HIS A 100 0.46 -15.10 -5.79
C HIS A 100 -0.44 -16.22 -6.31
N GLU A 101 -0.28 -16.62 -7.58
CA GLU A 101 -1.11 -17.66 -8.22
C GLU A 101 -2.62 -17.39 -8.02
N ALA A 102 -3.04 -16.15 -8.31
CA ALA A 102 -4.40 -15.60 -8.11
C ALA A 102 -4.87 -15.43 -6.65
N VAL A 103 -4.15 -15.96 -5.65
CA VAL A 103 -4.48 -15.79 -4.22
C VAL A 103 -3.93 -14.46 -3.72
N VAL A 104 -4.76 -13.64 -3.08
CA VAL A 104 -4.34 -12.41 -2.40
C VAL A 104 -3.46 -12.77 -1.20
N THR A 105 -2.19 -12.37 -1.26
CA THR A 105 -1.18 -12.58 -0.21
C THR A 105 -0.74 -11.29 0.46
N GLY A 106 -1.16 -10.14 -0.08
CA GLY A 106 -0.89 -8.86 0.54
C GLY A 106 -1.83 -7.76 0.09
N VAL A 107 -2.15 -6.86 1.01
CA VAL A 107 -2.90 -5.63 0.72
C VAL A 107 -2.13 -4.45 1.29
N VAL A 108 -1.93 -3.42 0.46
CA VAL A 108 -1.27 -2.17 0.84
C VAL A 108 -2.22 -1.01 0.63
N SER A 109 -2.47 -0.25 1.69
CA SER A 109 -3.14 1.05 1.62
C SER A 109 -2.20 2.15 2.06
N VAL A 110 -2.34 3.35 1.49
CA VAL A 110 -1.47 4.49 1.80
C VAL A 110 -2.29 5.71 2.19
N THR A 111 -1.72 6.60 2.99
CA THR A 111 -2.18 7.98 3.13
C THR A 111 -1.23 8.87 2.34
N VAL A 112 -1.79 9.68 1.46
CA VAL A 112 -1.04 10.63 0.63
C VAL A 112 -1.18 12.04 1.16
N ARG A 113 -0.06 12.75 1.22
CA ARG A 113 0.01 14.18 1.51
C ARG A 113 1.01 14.82 0.56
N SER A 114 0.64 15.93 -0.08
CA SER A 114 1.56 16.69 -0.96
C SER A 114 2.23 15.81 -2.04
N ALA A 115 1.45 14.92 -2.64
CA ALA A 115 1.83 13.93 -3.65
C ALA A 115 2.87 12.90 -3.20
N ARG A 116 3.00 12.66 -1.89
CA ARG A 116 3.89 11.65 -1.30
C ARG A 116 3.16 10.78 -0.28
N VAL A 117 3.63 9.56 -0.12
CA VAL A 117 3.20 8.61 0.91
C VAL A 117 3.71 9.10 2.26
N ARG A 118 2.78 9.48 3.15
CA ARG A 118 3.10 9.82 4.54
C ARG A 118 2.92 8.62 5.46
N GLU A 119 1.99 7.75 5.14
CA GLU A 119 1.66 6.57 5.93
C GLU A 119 1.32 5.40 5.01
N ALA A 120 1.68 4.18 5.41
CA ALA A 120 1.33 2.97 4.70
C ALA A 120 0.90 1.85 5.67
N TRP A 121 -0.11 1.09 5.30
CA TRP A 121 -0.50 -0.13 6.01
C TRP A 121 -0.36 -1.29 5.07
N VAL A 122 0.34 -2.32 5.54
CA VAL A 122 0.54 -3.58 4.84
C VAL A 122 -0.14 -4.68 5.66
N VAL A 123 -1.06 -5.40 5.05
CA VAL A 123 -1.68 -6.59 5.61
C VAL A 123 -1.15 -7.81 4.87
N LEU A 124 -0.40 -8.64 5.58
CA LEU A 124 0.15 -9.94 5.15
C LEU A 124 -0.38 -11.10 6.00
N SER A 125 -1.20 -10.82 7.03
CA SER A 125 -1.82 -11.86 7.87
C SER A 125 -2.75 -12.76 7.03
N PRO A 126 -2.47 -14.06 6.92
CA PRO A 126 -3.30 -14.98 6.13
C PRO A 126 -4.77 -14.96 6.58
N TYR A 127 -5.00 -14.98 7.90
CA TYR A 127 -6.35 -14.89 8.51
C TYR A 127 -7.12 -13.65 8.05
N LYS A 128 -6.47 -12.48 7.97
CA LYS A 128 -7.14 -11.24 7.53
C LYS A 128 -7.41 -11.24 6.03
N LEU A 129 -6.56 -11.92 5.27
CA LEU A 129 -6.65 -12.04 3.82
C LEU A 129 -7.64 -13.12 3.37
N GLU A 130 -8.09 -14.02 4.24
CA GLU A 130 -9.18 -14.96 3.93
C GLU A 130 -10.40 -14.26 3.33
N ARG A 131 -10.75 -13.07 3.82
CA ARG A 131 -11.88 -12.29 3.29
C ARG A 131 -11.67 -11.78 1.87
N TRP A 132 -10.43 -11.59 1.44
CA TRP A 132 -10.07 -11.18 0.08
C TRP A 132 -10.05 -12.35 -0.90
N ASN A 133 -9.98 -13.57 -0.38
CA ASN A 133 -9.89 -14.82 -1.13
C ASN A 133 -11.18 -15.65 -1.07
N ARG A 134 -12.25 -15.10 -0.48
CA ARG A 134 -13.59 -15.65 -0.63
C ARG A 134 -14.26 -14.94 -1.79
N ASP A 135 -14.65 -15.73 -2.80
CA ASP A 135 -15.46 -15.30 -3.93
C ASP A 135 -16.79 -14.66 -3.49
#